data_AF-A0A962AZ73-F1
#
_entry.id   AF-A0A962AZ73-F1
#
_cell.length_a   1.000
_cell.length_b   1.000
_cell.length_c   1.000
_cell.angle_alpha   90.00
_cell.angle_beta   90.00
_cell.angle_gamma   90.00
#
_symmetry.space_group_name_H-M   'P 1'
#
loop_
_entity.id
_entity.type
_entity.pdbx_description
1 polymer ?
#
loop_
_entity_poly.entity_id
_entity_poly.type
_entity_poly.pdbx_seq_one_letter_code
_entity_poly.pdbx_strand_id
1 'polypeptide(L)' 'MSQSADYTPPKVWKWDMESGGRFASINRPIAGPTHDKELPVGKHPFQL' A
#
# COMPACT_ATOMS: atom_id res chain seq x y z
N MET A 1 -2.67 30.51 23.66
CA MET A 1 -2.24 30.56 22.24
C MET A 1 -1.73 29.18 21.87
N SER A 2 -2.46 28.45 21.02
CA SER A 2 -1.99 27.16 20.50
C SER A 2 -1.02 27.44 19.35
N GLN A 3 0.22 27.00 19.48
CA GLN A 3 1.23 27.14 18.43
C GLN A 3 1.04 25.98 17.45
N SER A 4 0.36 26.22 16.33
CA SER A 4 0.29 25.28 15.22
C SER A 4 1.66 25.20 14.57
N ALA A 5 2.42 24.14 14.85
CA ALA A 5 3.60 23.84 14.07
C ALA A 5 3.15 23.41 12.67
N ASP A 6 3.50 24.18 11.65
CA ASP A 6 3.21 23.82 10.26
C ASP A 6 4.03 22.59 9.87
N TYR A 7 3.36 21.58 9.32
CA TYR A 7 4.03 20.38 8.84
C TYR A 7 4.90 20.71 7.62
N THR A 8 6.19 20.41 7.73
CA THR A 8 7.13 20.50 6.61
C THR A 8 7.50 19.10 6.14
N PRO A 9 7.22 18.73 4.88
CA PRO A 9 7.56 17.40 4.37
C PRO A 9 9.08 17.22 4.26
N PRO A 10 9.59 15.99 4.41
CA PRO A 10 11.02 15.71 4.26
C PRO A 10 11.46 15.83 2.79
N LYS A 11 12.76 16.12 2.56
CA LYS A 11 13.36 16.16 1.22
C LYS A 11 13.27 14.83 0.48
N VAL A 12 13.32 13.72 1.22
CA VAL A 12 13.11 12.36 0.70
C VAL A 12 12.04 11.72 1.56
N TRP A 13 10.96 11.30 0.93
CA TRP A 13 9.87 10.63 1.62
C TRP A 13 10.31 9.24 2.09
N LYS A 14 9.88 8.87 3.30
CA LYS A 14 10.10 7.56 3.90
C LYS A 14 8.76 6.97 4.29
N TRP A 15 8.64 5.65 4.16
CA TRP A 15 7.50 4.89 4.66
C TRP A 15 7.79 4.42 6.09
N ASP A 16 7.53 5.29 7.07
CA ASP A 16 7.85 5.07 8.50
C ASP A 16 6.62 4.87 9.38
N MET A 17 5.42 5.10 8.84
CA MET A 17 4.14 4.91 9.53
C MET A 17 3.07 4.33 8.60
N GLU A 18 2.15 3.55 9.17
CA GLU A 18 0.95 3.11 8.47
C GLU A 18 0.01 4.29 8.21
N SER A 19 -0.62 4.33 7.04
CA SER A 19 -1.47 5.48 6.65
C SER A 19 -2.82 5.55 7.38
N GLY A 20 -3.12 4.64 8.32
CA GLY A 20 -4.31 4.66 9.19
C GLY A 20 -5.68 4.51 8.51
N GLY A 21 -5.75 4.52 7.17
CA GLY A 21 -7.00 4.39 6.40
C GLY A 21 -7.44 2.94 6.16
N ARG A 22 -8.62 2.77 5.52
CA ARG A 22 -9.23 1.46 5.22
C ARG A 22 -8.29 0.45 4.52
N PHE A 23 -7.33 0.94 3.75
CA PHE A 23 -6.38 0.12 2.98
C PHE A 23 -4.97 0.07 3.59
N ALA A 24 -4.78 0.54 4.82
CA ALA A 24 -3.47 0.61 5.48
C ALA A 24 -2.75 -0.75 5.50
N SER A 25 -3.50 -1.85 5.62
CA SER A 25 -2.95 -3.21 5.66
C SER A 25 -2.45 -3.75 4.32
N ILE A 26 -2.81 -3.13 3.18
CA ILE A 26 -2.42 -3.61 1.84
C ILE A 26 -1.54 -2.61 1.07
N ASN A 27 -1.51 -1.34 1.47
CA ASN A 27 -0.73 -0.31 0.79
C ASN A 27 0.76 -0.46 1.09
N ARG A 28 1.57 -0.55 0.03
CA ARG A 28 3.05 -0.58 0.10
C ARG A 28 3.65 0.21 -1.07
N PRO A 29 4.78 0.93 -0.87
CA PRO A 29 5.45 1.70 -1.93
C PRO A 29 6.25 0.82 -2.89
N ILE A 30 6.22 -0.50 -2.71
CA ILE A 30 6.95 -1.48 -3.51
C ILE A 30 5.96 -2.51 -4.08
N ALA A 31 6.17 -2.93 -5.33
CA ALA A 31 5.39 -4.01 -5.94
C ALA A 31 5.93 -5.40 -5.55
N GLY A 32 5.31 -6.46 -6.09
CA GLY A 32 5.76 -7.86 -5.97
C GLY A 32 4.84 -8.74 -5.13
N PRO A 33 4.91 -10.08 -5.33
CA PRO A 33 4.09 -11.03 -4.58
C PRO A 33 4.46 -11.00 -3.08
N THR A 34 3.45 -11.16 -2.22
CA THR A 34 3.63 -11.34 -0.77
C THR A 34 3.60 -12.80 -0.36
N HIS A 35 3.07 -13.66 -1.23
CA HIS A 35 2.93 -15.09 -1.06
C HIS A 35 2.78 -15.75 -2.42
N ASP A 36 3.07 -17.05 -2.47
CA ASP A 36 2.80 -17.88 -3.62
C ASP A 36 1.35 -18.35 -3.61
N LYS A 37 0.71 -18.32 -4.78
CA LYS A 37 -0.65 -18.80 -4.96
C LYS A 37 -0.91 -19.18 -6.41
N GLU A 38 -1.27 -20.43 -6.63
CA GLU A 38 -1.77 -20.88 -7.92
C GLU A 38 -3.20 -20.36 -8.14
N LEU A 39 -3.47 -19.83 -9.34
CA LEU A 39 -4.81 -19.38 -9.72
C LEU A 39 -5.62 -20.55 -10.27
N PRO A 40 -6.91 -20.69 -9.92
CA PRO A 40 -7.76 -21.73 -10.49
C PRO A 40 -7.98 -21.49 -11.99
N VAL A 41 -8.12 -22.58 -12.75
CA VAL A 41 -8.34 -22.53 -14.21
C VAL A 41 -9.69 -23.17 -14.55
N GLY A 42 -10.57 -22.39 -15.20
CA GLY A 42 -11.87 -22.86 -15.67
C GLY A 42 -11.83 -23.54 -17.04
N LYS A 43 -13.00 -23.96 -17.53
CA LYS A 43 -13.17 -24.66 -18.83
C LYS A 43 -13.10 -23.72 -20.04
N HIS A 44 -13.30 -22.43 -19.85
CA HIS A 44 -13.37 -21.45 -20.93
C HIS A 44 -11.98 -20.95 -21.35
N PRO A 45 -11.81 -20.56 -22.62
CA PRO A 45 -10.51 -20.17 -23.16
C PRO A 45 -9.94 -18.86 -22.56
N PHE A 46 -10.77 -18.00 -21.98
CA PHE A 46 -10.35 -16.77 -21.32
C PHE A 46 -10.68 -16.83 -19.82
N GLN A 47 -9.74 -16.39 -18.97
CA GLN A 47 -9.87 -16.31 -17.52
C GLN A 47 -9.64 -14.84 -17.09
N LEU A 48 -10.45 -14.34 -16.14
CA LEU A 48 -10.36 -12.99 -15.58
C LEU A 48 -10.35 -13.07 -14.04
#